data_AF-A0A1H9WS20-F1
#
_entry.id   AF-A0A1H9WS20-F1
#
_cell.length_a   1.000
_cell.length_b   1.000
_cell.length_c   1.000
_cell.angle_alpha   90.00
_cell.angle_beta   90.00
_cell.angle_gamma   90.00
#
_symmetry.space_group_name_H-M   'P 1'
#
loop_
_entity.id
_entity.type
_entity.pdbx_description
1 polymer ?
#
loop_
_entity_poly.entity_id
_entity_poly.type
_entity_poly.pdbx_seq_one_letter_code
_entity_poly.pdbx_strand_id
1 'polypeptide(L)'
;MTKHRGIYATHNTAEIRTWLGKHPRFHVHFTPTGSSWMNQVERWFGLLTDKLIRRGVHTSVKALEDDITAWIDTWNENPRPFTWTKTADEILNSLADYLTKVGTTGSRTEQK
;
A
#
# COMPACT_ATOMS: atom_id res chain seq x y z
N MET A 1 -0.81 -12.69 -23.16
CA MET A 1 -1.83 -12.07 -22.27
C MET A 1 -1.40 -12.25 -20.83
N THR A 2 -0.73 -11.27 -20.24
CA THR A 2 -0.16 -11.39 -18.90
C THR A 2 -1.19 -10.93 -17.87
N LYS A 3 -1.72 -11.87 -17.09
CA LYS A 3 -2.69 -11.62 -16.02
C LYS A 3 -1.93 -11.14 -14.79
N HIS A 4 -1.76 -9.83 -14.64
CA HIS A 4 -1.22 -9.24 -13.41
C HIS A 4 -2.29 -8.37 -12.76
N ARG A 5 -3.23 -9.02 -12.04
CA ARG A 5 -4.16 -8.35 -11.14
C ARG A 5 -3.44 -8.04 -9.84
N GLY A 6 -2.92 -6.83 -9.74
CA GLY A 6 -2.47 -6.24 -8.47
C GLY A 6 -3.64 -5.81 -7.62
N ILE A 7 -4.48 -6.74 -7.19
CA ILE A 7 -5.44 -6.56 -6.11
C ILE A 7 -5.70 -7.95 -5.55
N TYR A 8 -5.62 -8.11 -4.23
CA TYR A 8 -5.96 -9.36 -3.55
C TYR A 8 -7.27 -9.96 -4.11
N ALA A 9 -7.27 -11.26 -4.37
CA ALA A 9 -8.32 -11.91 -5.17
C ALA A 9 -9.74 -11.69 -4.62
N THR A 10 -9.87 -11.51 -3.31
CA THR A 10 -11.13 -11.24 -2.60
C THR A 10 -11.81 -9.94 -3.02
N HIS A 11 -11.07 -8.90 -3.41
CA HIS A 11 -11.66 -7.62 -3.85
C HIS A 11 -12.10 -7.64 -5.32
N ASN A 12 -11.92 -8.76 -6.01
CA ASN A 12 -12.14 -8.88 -7.46
C ASN A 12 -12.99 -10.10 -7.83
N THR A 13 -13.74 -10.65 -6.87
CA THR A 13 -14.67 -11.76 -7.13
C THR A 13 -15.90 -11.27 -7.92
N ALA A 14 -16.67 -12.21 -8.46
CA ALA A 14 -17.87 -11.90 -9.22
C ALA A 14 -18.94 -11.21 -8.36
N GLU A 15 -19.05 -11.64 -7.10
CA GLU A 15 -19.96 -11.11 -6.09
C GLU A 15 -19.65 -9.64 -5.81
N ILE A 16 -18.38 -9.30 -5.55
CA ILE A 16 -17.95 -7.92 -5.29
C ILE A 16 -18.19 -7.03 -6.50
N ARG A 17 -17.87 -7.48 -7.72
CA ARG A 17 -18.15 -6.70 -8.94
C ARG A 17 -19.64 -6.46 -9.15
N THR A 18 -20.45 -7.48 -8.91
CA THR A 18 -21.91 -7.37 -9.01
C THR A 18 -22.44 -6.37 -8.00
N TRP A 19 -21.94 -6.41 -6.77
CA TRP A 19 -22.30 -5.45 -5.74
C TRP A 19 -21.89 -4.03 -6.13
N LEU A 20 -20.64 -3.80 -6.57
CA LEU A 20 -20.17 -2.48 -7.00
C LEU A 20 -20.99 -1.93 -8.18
N GLY A 21 -21.37 -2.78 -9.14
CA GLY A 21 -22.25 -2.40 -10.25
C GLY A 21 -23.63 -1.91 -9.80
N LYS A 22 -24.14 -2.41 -8.66
CA LYS A 22 -25.40 -1.96 -8.05
C LYS A 22 -25.23 -0.70 -7.18
N HIS A 23 -24.02 -0.31 -6.84
CA HIS A 23 -23.74 0.79 -5.91
C HIS A 23 -22.79 1.83 -6.53
N PRO A 24 -23.26 2.67 -7.47
CA PRO A 24 -22.42 3.59 -8.24
C PRO A 24 -21.76 4.69 -7.41
N ARG A 25 -22.19 4.86 -6.15
CA ARG A 25 -21.54 5.78 -5.18
C ARG A 25 -20.10 5.37 -4.84
N PHE A 26 -19.72 4.11 -5.06
CA PHE A 26 -18.40 3.60 -4.75
C PHE A 26 -17.54 3.50 -6.01
N HIS A 27 -16.46 4.29 -6.05
CA HIS A 27 -15.43 4.21 -7.08
C HIS A 27 -14.15 3.62 -6.47
N VAL A 28 -13.74 2.44 -6.96
CA VAL A 28 -12.58 1.74 -6.42
C VAL A 28 -11.35 2.08 -7.26
N HIS A 29 -10.33 2.66 -6.60
CA HIS A 29 -9.02 2.87 -7.18
C HIS A 29 -8.06 1.80 -6.67
N PHE A 30 -7.48 1.05 -7.60
CA PHE A 30 -6.52 0.01 -7.28
C PHE A 30 -5.11 0.48 -7.56
N THR A 31 -4.22 0.37 -6.57
CA THR A 31 -2.79 0.58 -6.77
C THR A 31 -2.23 -0.52 -7.66
N PRO A 32 -1.34 -0.22 -8.63
CA PRO A 32 -0.69 -1.25 -9.43
C PRO A 32 0.01 -2.31 -8.58
N THR A 33 0.17 -3.52 -9.12
CA THR A 33 0.94 -4.60 -8.48
C THR A 33 2.32 -4.09 -8.06
N GLY A 34 2.73 -4.36 -6.82
CA GLY A 34 4.03 -3.91 -6.29
C GLY A 34 4.07 -2.43 -5.88
N SER A 35 2.95 -1.70 -5.97
CA SER A 35 2.87 -0.29 -5.55
C SER A 35 2.26 -0.12 -4.15
N SER A 36 2.47 -1.09 -3.27
CA SER A 36 1.92 -1.08 -1.90
C SER A 36 2.45 0.08 -1.06
N TRP A 37 3.65 0.59 -1.38
CA TRP A 37 4.24 1.80 -0.80
C TRP A 37 3.36 3.07 -0.96
N MET A 38 2.44 3.06 -1.93
CA MET A 38 1.49 4.15 -2.17
C MET A 38 0.23 4.04 -1.29
N ASN A 39 -0.01 2.88 -0.67
CA ASN A 39 -1.18 2.61 0.15
C ASN A 39 -1.03 3.22 1.56
N GLN A 40 -1.80 4.27 1.85
CA GLN A 40 -1.77 4.94 3.15
C GLN A 40 -2.30 4.07 4.29
N VAL A 41 -3.23 3.15 4.02
CA VAL A 41 -3.76 2.23 5.03
C VAL A 41 -2.67 1.28 5.51
N GLU A 42 -1.83 0.78 4.60
CA GLU A 42 -0.68 -0.05 4.98
C GLU A 42 0.37 0.72 5.78
N ARG A 43 0.61 1.99 5.44
CA ARG A 43 1.48 2.87 6.25
C ARG A 43 0.93 3.08 7.66
N TRP A 44 -0.37 3.28 7.78
CA TRP A 44 -1.05 3.42 9.06
C TRP A 44 -0.94 2.14 9.90
N PHE A 45 -1.13 0.96 9.32
CA PHE A 45 -0.92 -0.32 10.01
C PHE A 45 0.53 -0.54 10.42
N GLY A 46 1.50 -0.05 9.64
CA GLY A 46 2.90 -0.02 10.04
C GLY A 46 3.12 0.79 11.33
N LEU A 47 2.50 1.97 11.44
CA LEU A 47 2.57 2.80 12.64
C LEU A 47 1.91 2.14 13.85
N LEU A 48 0.73 1.55 13.68
CA LEU A 48 0.06 0.77 14.74
C LEU A 48 0.98 -0.36 15.22
N THR A 49 1.59 -1.08 14.29
CA THR A 49 2.50 -2.19 14.60
C THR A 49 3.72 -1.72 15.39
N ASP A 50 4.39 -0.66 14.93
CA ASP A 50 5.65 -0.20 15.52
C ASP A 50 5.46 0.56 16.84
N LYS A 51 4.33 1.26 17.01
CA LYS A 51 4.08 2.10 18.18
C LYS A 51 3.30 1.40 19.28
N LEU A 52 2.36 0.51 18.93
CA LEU A 52 1.53 -0.20 19.90
C LEU A 52 1.93 -1.68 19.97
N ILE A 53 1.74 -2.44 18.89
CA ILE A 53 1.79 -3.91 18.94
C ILE A 53 3.16 -4.45 19.35
N ARG A 54 4.25 -3.94 18.77
CA ARG A 54 5.61 -4.42 19.07
C ARG A 54 6.17 -3.94 20.41
N ARG A 55 5.57 -2.89 20.99
CA ARG A 55 6.05 -2.24 22.22
C ARG A 55 5.14 -2.50 23.42
N GLY A 56 3.94 -3.04 23.21
CA GLY A 56 2.96 -3.35 24.23
C GLY A 56 3.13 -4.75 24.81
N VAL A 57 2.59 -4.94 26.01
CA VAL A 57 2.40 -6.26 26.62
C VAL A 57 0.90 -6.48 26.76
N HIS A 58 0.34 -7.29 25.86
CA HIS A 58 -1.09 -7.58 25.83
C HIS A 58 -1.34 -8.95 26.45
N THR A 59 -1.96 -8.97 27.62
CA THR A 59 -2.13 -10.19 28.44
C THR A 59 -3.28 -11.09 27.99
N SER A 60 -4.12 -10.60 27.07
CA SER A 60 -5.22 -11.34 26.47
C SER A 60 -5.62 -10.72 25.13
N VAL A 61 -6.44 -11.43 24.35
CA VAL A 61 -7.04 -10.90 23.12
C VAL A 61 -7.89 -9.66 23.43
N LYS A 62 -8.70 -9.70 24.50
CA LYS A 62 -9.55 -8.56 24.89
C LYS A 62 -8.72 -7.32 25.22
N ALA A 63 -7.60 -7.51 25.95
CA ALA A 63 -6.68 -6.41 26.25
C ALA A 63 -6.08 -5.81 24.97
N LEU A 64 -5.70 -6.65 24.00
CA LEU A 64 -5.21 -6.18 22.70
C LEU A 64 -6.26 -5.38 21.92
N GLU A 65 -7.51 -5.86 21.89
CA GLU A 65 -8.63 -5.16 21.23
C GLU A 65 -8.89 -3.78 21.85
N ASP A 66 -8.86 -3.70 23.18
CA ASP A 66 -9.04 -2.45 23.92
C ASP A 66 -7.90 -1.47 23.66
N ASP A 67 -6.66 -1.95 23.69
CA ASP A 67 -5.47 -1.15 23.40
C ASP A 67 -5.48 -0.60 21.97
N ILE A 68 -5.87 -1.42 20.98
CA ILE A 68 -6.01 -0.99 19.58
C ILE A 68 -7.09 0.09 19.46
N THR A 69 -8.25 -0.10 20.10
CA THR A 69 -9.36 0.86 20.06
C THR A 69 -8.95 2.20 20.68
N ALA A 70 -8.34 2.19 21.87
CA ALA A 70 -7.84 3.39 22.53
C ALA A 70 -6.76 4.11 21.70
N TRP A 71 -5.88 3.36 21.04
CA TRP A 71 -4.88 3.93 20.14
C TRP A 71 -5.50 4.58 18.91
N ILE A 72 -6.53 3.96 18.31
CA ILE A 72 -7.30 4.53 17.19
C ILE A 72 -7.97 5.84 17.62
N ASP A 73 -8.64 5.85 18.77
CA ASP A 73 -9.32 7.04 19.29
C ASP A 73 -8.32 8.19 19.48
N THR A 74 -7.19 7.91 20.14
CA THR A 74 -6.11 8.88 20.34
C THR A 74 -5.52 9.40 19.02
N TRP A 75 -5.32 8.51 18.04
CA TRP A 75 -4.84 8.89 16.71
C TRP A 75 -5.82 9.84 15.99
N ASN A 76 -7.12 9.59 16.14
CA ASN A 76 -8.19 10.34 15.48
C ASN A 76 -8.44 11.72 16.10
N GLU A 77 -7.97 11.99 17.32
CA GLU A 77 -8.04 13.33 17.91
C GLU A 77 -7.20 14.37 17.12
N ASN A 78 -6.07 13.94 16.54
CA ASN A 78 -5.20 14.80 15.74
C ASN A 78 -4.52 14.02 14.61
N PRO A 79 -5.27 13.59 13.58
CA PRO A 79 -4.73 12.78 12.51
C PRO A 79 -3.78 13.61 11.67
N ARG A 80 -2.55 13.13 11.50
CA ARG A 80 -1.57 13.78 10.61
C ARG A 80 -1.57 13.09 9.25
N PRO A 81 -1.85 13.84 8.16
CA PRO A 81 -1.76 13.28 6.81
C PRO A 81 -0.34 12.79 6.51
N PHE A 82 -0.24 11.68 5.79
CA PHE A 82 1.04 11.24 5.25
C PHE A 82 1.46 12.20 4.13
N THR A 83 2.64 12.78 4.27
CA THR A 83 3.19 13.70 3.26
C THR A 83 4.12 12.94 2.33
N TRP A 84 3.89 13.04 1.03
CA TRP A 84 4.82 12.56 0.01
C TRP A 84 6.04 13.49 -0.01
N THR A 85 7.22 12.92 0.21
CA THR A 85 8.48 13.70 0.23
C THR A 85 9.10 13.86 -1.16
N LYS A 86 8.65 13.06 -2.14
CA LYS A 86 9.06 13.16 -3.54
C LYS A 86 7.88 13.60 -4.40
N THR A 87 8.13 14.53 -5.30
CA THR A 87 7.22 14.94 -6.36
C THR A 87 7.05 13.84 -7.41
N ALA A 88 5.99 13.94 -8.22
CA ALA A 88 5.78 13.02 -9.34
C ALA A 88 6.95 13.06 -10.33
N ASP A 89 7.45 14.27 -10.64
CA ASP A 89 8.57 14.46 -11.57
C ASP A 89 9.86 13.82 -11.05
N GLU A 90 10.17 13.96 -9.76
CA GLU A 90 11.34 13.29 -9.16
C GLU A 90 11.22 11.76 -9.23
N ILE A 91 10.02 11.22 -9.05
CA ILE A 91 9.78 9.78 -9.19
C ILE A 91 9.98 9.34 -10.64
N LEU A 92 9.39 10.06 -11.60
CA LEU A 92 9.47 9.75 -13.02
C LEU A 92 10.91 9.86 -13.55
N ASN A 93 11.65 10.89 -13.16
CA ASN A 93 13.06 11.07 -13.52
C ASN A 93 13.92 9.94 -12.93
N SER A 94 13.75 9.62 -11.64
CA SER A 94 14.47 8.51 -11.01
C SER A 94 14.19 7.16 -11.68
N LEU A 95 12.97 6.94 -12.17
CA LEU A 95 12.61 5.75 -12.94
C LEU A 95 13.27 5.74 -14.33
N ALA A 96 13.27 6.86 -15.04
CA ALA A 96 13.93 6.99 -16.34
C ALA A 96 15.44 6.74 -16.25
N ASP A 97 16.10 7.28 -15.21
CA ASP A 97 17.52 7.06 -14.94
C ASP A 97 17.81 5.58 -14.64
N TYR A 98 16.97 4.95 -13.81
CA TYR A 98 17.08 3.53 -13.50
C TYR A 98 16.93 2.66 -14.76
N LEU A 99 15.93 2.93 -15.59
CA LEU A 99 15.68 2.18 -16.83
C LEU A 99 16.84 2.35 -17.83
N THR A 100 17.41 3.54 -17.94
CA THR A 100 18.62 3.78 -18.73
C THR A 100 19.77 2.91 -18.25
N LYS A 101 20.04 2.93 -16.93
CA LYS A 101 21.13 2.16 -16.32
C LYS A 101 20.98 0.65 -16.53
N VAL A 102 19.77 0.11 -16.36
CA VAL A 102 19.49 -1.32 -16.55
C VAL A 102 19.51 -1.71 -18.03
N GLY A 103 19.01 -0.83 -18.91
CA GLY A 103 19.07 -1.03 -20.37
C GLY A 103 20.51 -1.08 -20.90
N THR A 104 21.41 -0.25 -20.37
CA THR A 104 22.85 -0.26 -20.72
C THR A 104 23.55 -1.55 -20.29
N THR A 105 23.10 -2.23 -19.22
CA THR A 105 23.69 -3.50 -18.79
C THR A 105 23.26 -4.71 -19.64
N GLY A 106 22.22 -4.59 -20.47
CA GLY A 106 21.74 -5.67 -21.35
C GLY A 106 22.52 -5.83 -22.66
N SER A 107 23.41 -4.90 -23.01
CA SER A 107 24.14 -4.87 -24.30
C SER A 107 25.61 -5.28 -24.19
N ARG A 108 25.97 -6.16 -23.26
CA ARG A 108 27.32 -6.76 -23.18
C ARG A 108 27.25 -8.28 -23.09
N THR A 109 26.82 -8.94 -24.15
CA THR A 109 27.38 -10.24 -24.57
C THR A 109 27.18 -10.38 -26.09
N GLU A 110 28.08 -11.11 -26.74
CA GLU A 110 28.21 -11.33 -28.19
C GLU A 110 29.08 -10.31 -28.95
N GLN A 111 30.39 -10.41 -28.72
CA GLN A 111 31.35 -10.32 -29.82
C GLN A 111 31.96 -11.69 -30.06
N LYS A 112 31.88 -12.07 -31.33
CA LYS A 112 32.33 -13.29 -32.00
C LYS A 112 33.85 -13.46 -31.96
#